data_AF-M5RD28-F1
#
_entry.id   AF-M5RD28-F1
#
_cell.length_a   1.000
_cell.length_b   1.000
_cell.length_c   1.000
_cell.angle_alpha   90.00
_cell.angle_beta   90.00
_cell.angle_gamma   90.00
#
_symmetry.space_group_name_H-M   'P 1'
#
loop_
_entity.id
_entity.type
_entity.pdbx_description
1 polymer ?
#
loop_
_entity_poly.entity_id
_entity_poly.type
_entity_poly.pdbx_seq_one_letter_code
_entity_poly.pdbx_strand_id
1 'polypeptide(L)'
;MIEYWGWVSDPAAQRDYQDRVTCVSVSNEAINQWEDWQPFESPEGHYGPPVYTIEETEMICRFHDVWNDVAENTPDPMPSLEELLEDGKWRRLIEEAHGAYQLFMKRGKLDENVPLQNTSVNLSTHSRGN
;
A
#
# COMPACT_ATOMS: atom_id res chain seq x y z
N MET A 1 -4.06 2.32 5.14
CA MET A 1 -3.44 2.19 3.80
C MET A 1 -3.17 3.56 3.18
N ILE A 2 -4.18 4.41 2.97
CA ILE A 2 -4.02 5.76 2.39
C ILE A 2 -3.08 6.64 3.23
N GLU A 3 -3.22 6.61 4.56
CA GLU A 3 -2.39 7.39 5.48
C GLU A 3 -0.93 6.95 5.45
N TYR A 4 -0.72 5.64 5.38
CA TYR A 4 0.61 5.05 5.29
C TYR A 4 1.32 5.54 4.02
N TRP A 5 0.67 5.44 2.85
CA TRP A 5 1.24 5.97 1.62
C TRP A 5 1.45 7.48 1.65
N GLY A 6 0.52 8.22 2.26
CA GLY A 6 0.68 9.67 2.46
C GLY A 6 1.96 9.99 3.23
N TRP A 7 2.21 9.27 4.33
CA TRP A 7 3.42 9.43 5.14
C TRP A 7 4.70 8.95 4.43
N VAL A 8 4.71 7.76 3.83
CA VAL A 8 5.88 7.25 3.08
C VAL A 8 6.20 8.15 1.89
N SER A 9 5.20 8.79 1.28
CA SER A 9 5.43 9.72 0.17
C SER A 9 6.03 11.07 0.57
N ASP A 10 6.17 11.36 1.88
CA ASP A 10 6.59 12.66 2.40
C ASP A 10 7.89 12.54 3.23
N PRO A 11 9.06 12.82 2.60
CA PRO A 11 10.33 12.84 3.30
C PRO A 11 10.40 13.81 4.49
N ALA A 12 9.67 14.93 4.44
CA ALA A 12 9.64 15.88 5.56
C ALA A 12 8.87 15.27 6.73
N ALA A 13 7.73 14.63 6.47
CA ALA A 13 6.97 13.92 7.51
C ALA A 13 7.75 12.76 8.14
N GLN A 14 8.59 12.07 7.36
CA GLN A 14 9.49 11.03 7.89
C GLN A 14 10.56 11.61 8.82
N ARG A 15 11.21 12.72 8.43
CA ARG A 15 12.17 13.42 9.29
C ARG A 15 11.53 13.95 10.56
N ASP A 16 10.38 14.60 10.44
CA ASP A 16 9.59 15.08 11.58
C ASP A 16 9.23 13.94 12.54
N TYR A 17 8.94 12.74 12.01
CA TYR A 17 8.68 11.58 12.86
C TYR A 17 9.94 11.11 13.59
N GLN A 18 11.08 11.05 12.90
CA GLN A 18 12.37 10.66 13.47
C GLN A 18 12.79 11.58 14.62
N ASP A 19 12.59 12.89 14.45
CA ASP A 19 12.92 13.90 15.45
C ASP A 19 12.03 13.80 16.70
N ARG A 20 10.76 13.38 16.53
CA ARG A 20 9.81 13.24 17.65
C ARG A 20 9.97 11.92 18.40
N VAL A 21 10.32 10.84 17.72
CA VAL A 21 10.38 9.49 18.31
C VAL A 21 11.77 8.90 18.12
N THR A 22 12.69 9.30 18.99
CA THR A 22 14.12 8.94 18.89
C THR A 22 14.44 7.50 19.30
N CYS A 23 13.45 6.70 19.70
CA CYS A 23 13.63 5.31 20.13
C CYS A 23 13.28 4.27 19.04
N VAL A 24 12.81 4.71 17.88
CA VAL A 24 12.47 3.83 16.74
C VAL A 24 13.30 4.22 15.51
N SER A 25 13.56 3.24 14.65
CA SER A 25 14.09 3.51 13.31
C SER A 25 12.92 3.80 12.37
N VAL A 26 12.83 5.03 11.87
CA VAL A 26 11.78 5.43 10.94
C VAL A 26 11.81 4.60 9.65
N SER A 27 12.99 4.23 9.18
CA SER A 27 13.15 3.38 8.01
C SER A 27 12.58 1.97 8.25
N ASN A 28 12.81 1.40 9.45
CA ASN A 28 12.20 0.12 9.81
C ASN A 28 10.67 0.22 9.88
N GLU A 29 10.14 1.30 10.46
CA GLU A 29 8.69 1.54 10.51
C GLU A 29 8.08 1.61 9.10
N ALA A 30 8.76 2.27 8.16
CA ALA A 30 8.29 2.38 6.79
C ALA A 30 8.19 1.01 6.10
N ILE A 31 9.10 0.09 6.39
CA ILE A 31 9.03 -1.27 5.86
C ILE A 31 7.99 -2.11 6.63
N ASN A 32 8.16 -2.25 7.94
CA ASN A 32 7.38 -3.18 8.77
C ASN A 32 5.88 -2.87 8.77
N GLN A 33 5.48 -1.59 8.76
CA GLN A 33 4.05 -1.27 8.78
C GLN A 33 3.33 -1.77 7.53
N TRP A 34 3.96 -1.76 6.35
CA TRP A 34 3.30 -2.31 5.17
C TRP A 34 3.15 -3.82 5.25
N GLU A 35 4.15 -4.53 5.78
CA GLU A 35 4.08 -5.97 6.04
C GLU A 35 2.89 -6.31 6.96
N ASP A 36 2.68 -5.52 8.02
CA ASP A 36 1.54 -5.69 8.92
C ASP A 36 0.18 -5.48 8.22
N TRP A 37 0.12 -4.55 7.26
CA TRP A 37 -1.11 -4.27 6.49
C TRP A 37 -1.34 -5.23 5.33
N GLN A 38 -0.27 -5.87 4.83
CA GLN A 38 -0.30 -6.76 3.70
C GLN A 38 0.12 -8.17 4.11
N PRO A 39 -0.82 -8.99 4.62
CA PRO A 39 -0.50 -10.34 5.12
C PRO A 39 -0.20 -11.34 3.99
N PHE A 40 -0.37 -10.94 2.73
CA PHE A 40 -0.16 -11.80 1.57
C PHE A 40 1.21 -11.52 0.96
N GLU A 41 1.90 -12.59 0.57
CA GLU A 41 3.17 -12.52 -0.17
C GLU A 41 3.03 -11.81 -1.53
N SER A 42 1.81 -11.81 -2.10
CA SER A 42 1.46 -11.01 -3.28
C SER A 42 0.05 -10.44 -3.14
N PRO A 43 -0.18 -9.17 -3.52
CA PRO A 43 -1.51 -8.58 -3.59
C PRO A 43 -2.38 -9.12 -4.74
N GLU A 44 -1.77 -9.78 -5.72
CA GLU A 44 -2.49 -10.23 -6.92
C GLU A 44 -3.61 -11.22 -6.54
N GLY A 45 -4.81 -10.98 -7.07
CA GLY A 45 -5.99 -11.80 -6.77
C GLY A 45 -6.65 -11.54 -5.41
N HIS A 46 -6.02 -10.77 -4.52
CA HIS A 46 -6.59 -10.38 -3.23
C HIS A 46 -7.33 -9.04 -3.28
N TYR A 47 -6.98 -8.18 -4.23
CA TYR A 47 -7.63 -6.89 -4.47
C TYR A 47 -8.36 -6.90 -5.81
N GLY A 48 -9.61 -6.44 -5.82
CA GLY A 48 -10.36 -6.28 -7.07
C GLY A 48 -11.80 -5.84 -6.89
N PRO A 49 -12.57 -5.85 -8.00
CA PRO A 49 -13.97 -5.44 -7.99
C PRO A 49 -14.84 -6.33 -7.09
N PRO A 50 -15.90 -5.76 -6.47
CA PRO A 50 -16.37 -4.39 -6.63
C PRO A 50 -15.68 -3.37 -5.70
N VAL A 51 -14.77 -3.80 -4.83
CA VAL A 51 -14.18 -2.94 -3.79
C VAL A 51 -13.08 -2.05 -4.35
N TYR A 52 -12.19 -2.62 -5.16
CA TYR A 52 -11.10 -1.90 -5.82
C TYR A 52 -11.32 -1.92 -7.33
N THR A 53 -11.05 -0.79 -7.96
CA THR A 53 -10.97 -0.71 -9.41
C THR A 53 -9.72 -1.44 -9.91
N ILE A 54 -9.67 -1.76 -11.21
CA ILE A 54 -8.48 -2.37 -11.83
C ILE A 54 -7.27 -1.46 -11.64
N GLU A 55 -7.41 -0.14 -11.83
CA GLU A 55 -6.33 0.85 -11.66
C GLU A 55 -5.81 0.85 -10.20
N GLU A 56 -6.69 0.77 -9.21
CA GLU A 56 -6.30 0.70 -7.80
C GLU A 56 -5.59 -0.62 -7.46
N THR A 57 -6.07 -1.75 -7.99
CA THR A 57 -5.40 -3.05 -7.82
C THR A 57 -4.00 -3.02 -8.44
N GLU A 58 -3.86 -2.54 -9.68
CA GLU A 58 -2.57 -2.43 -10.37
C GLU A 58 -1.60 -1.54 -9.58
N MET A 59 -2.09 -0.45 -8.99
CA MET A 59 -1.27 0.43 -8.16
C MET A 59 -0.81 -0.22 -6.86
N ILE A 60 -1.70 -0.98 -6.18
CA ILE A 60 -1.32 -1.75 -4.98
C ILE A 60 -0.21 -2.76 -5.32
N CYS A 61 -0.38 -3.52 -6.40
CA CYS A 61 0.63 -4.49 -6.83
C CYS A 61 1.97 -3.82 -7.14
N ARG A 62 1.95 -2.74 -7.93
CA ARG A 62 3.16 -2.00 -8.31
C ARG A 62 3.90 -1.42 -7.09
N PHE A 63 3.16 -0.85 -6.13
CA PHE A 63 3.76 -0.38 -4.88
C PHE A 63 4.38 -1.54 -4.09
N HIS A 64 3.65 -2.65 -3.94
CA HIS A 64 4.13 -3.82 -3.21
C HIS A 64 5.39 -4.44 -3.84
N ASP A 65 5.47 -4.50 -5.17
CA ASP A 65 6.67 -5.00 -5.87
C ASP A 65 7.90 -4.16 -5.56
N VAL A 66 7.75 -2.82 -5.55
CA VAL A 66 8.85 -1.91 -5.19
C VAL A 66 9.18 -2.02 -3.70
N TRP A 67 8.17 -2.16 -2.84
CA TRP A 67 8.37 -2.39 -1.41
C TRP A 67 9.15 -3.68 -1.16
N ASN A 68 8.81 -4.79 -1.82
CA ASN A 68 9.53 -6.07 -1.74
C ASN A 68 10.99 -5.89 -2.18
N ASP A 69 11.24 -5.26 -3.33
CA ASP A 69 12.62 -5.02 -3.80
C ASP A 69 13.44 -4.19 -2.80
N VAL A 70 12.82 -3.19 -2.16
CA VAL A 70 13.49 -2.41 -1.11
C VAL A 70 13.75 -3.28 0.12
N ALA A 71 12.74 -4.00 0.62
CA ALA A 71 12.85 -4.83 1.82
C ALA A 71 13.92 -5.93 1.67
N GLU A 72 13.98 -6.60 0.51
CA GLU A 72 14.93 -7.68 0.24
C GLU A 72 16.38 -7.20 0.05
N ASN A 73 16.58 -5.99 -0.46
CA ASN A 73 17.90 -5.49 -0.85
C ASN A 73 18.48 -4.45 0.10
N THR A 74 17.72 -4.02 1.11
CA THR A 74 18.22 -3.10 2.13
C THR A 74 19.04 -3.91 3.15
N PRO A 75 20.26 -3.47 3.51
CA PRO A 75 21.08 -4.16 4.51
C PRO A 75 20.39 -4.31 5.88
N ASP A 76 20.75 -5.36 6.63
CA ASP A 76 20.42 -5.52 8.05
C ASP A 76 21.72 -5.44 8.89
N PRO A 77 21.89 -4.44 9.77
CA PRO A 77 20.91 -3.42 10.17
C PRO A 77 20.62 -2.40 9.07
N MET A 78 19.36 -1.94 9.04
CA MET A 78 18.90 -0.92 8.09
C MET A 78 19.72 0.37 8.20
N PRO A 79 20.13 0.98 7.07
CA PRO A 79 20.83 2.27 7.08
C PRO A 79 19.98 3.40 7.68
N SER A 80 20.62 4.54 7.95
CA SER A 80 19.90 5.70 8.45
C SER A 80 18.89 6.25 7.44
N LEU A 81 17.87 6.95 7.92
CA LEU A 81 16.88 7.59 7.04
C LEU A 81 17.55 8.52 6.02
N GLU A 82 18.56 9.30 6.40
CA GLU A 82 19.20 10.23 5.46
C GLU A 82 19.97 9.50 4.35
N GLU A 83 20.66 8.40 4.67
CA GLU A 83 21.31 7.57 3.64
C GLU A 83 20.28 6.95 2.69
N LEU A 84 19.14 6.50 3.22
CA LEU A 84 18.07 5.93 2.40
C LEU A 84 17.36 7.00 1.56
N LEU A 85 17.18 8.23 2.04
CA LEU A 85 16.60 9.31 1.23
C LEU A 85 17.47 9.68 0.01
N GLU A 86 18.77 9.38 0.06
CA GLU A 86 19.69 9.50 -1.08
C GLU A 86 19.72 8.24 -1.96
N ASP A 87 19.23 7.11 -1.48
CA ASP A 87 19.17 5.85 -2.21
C ASP A 87 18.15 5.89 -3.37
N GLY A 88 18.49 5.25 -4.48
CA GLY A 88 17.64 5.23 -5.67
C GLY A 88 16.39 4.36 -5.52
N LYS A 89 16.49 3.23 -4.84
CA LYS A 89 15.37 2.32 -4.61
C LYS A 89 14.39 2.90 -3.60
N TRP A 90 14.89 3.53 -2.53
CA TRP A 90 14.04 4.20 -1.57
C TRP A 90 13.28 5.39 -2.17
N ARG A 91 13.93 6.18 -3.04
CA ARG A 91 13.23 7.25 -3.79
C ARG A 91 12.13 6.69 -4.68
N ARG A 92 12.35 5.53 -5.31
CA ARG A 92 11.30 4.85 -6.07
C ARG A 92 10.15 4.44 -5.17
N LEU A 93 10.41 3.92 -3.96
CA LEU A 93 9.36 3.61 -2.98
C LEU A 93 8.52 4.85 -2.63
N ILE A 94 9.16 6.00 -2.40
CA ILE A 94 8.50 7.29 -2.14
C ILE A 94 7.61 7.70 -3.32
N GLU A 95 8.12 7.57 -4.56
CA GLU A 95 7.38 7.90 -5.79
C GLU A 95 6.15 6.99 -5.98
N GLU A 96 6.31 5.68 -5.74
CA GLU A 96 5.20 4.73 -5.81
C GLU A 96 4.16 4.99 -4.72
N ALA A 97 4.60 5.27 -3.49
CA ALA A 97 3.71 5.67 -2.40
C ALA A 97 2.93 6.95 -2.77
N HIS A 98 3.59 7.93 -3.39
CA HIS A 98 2.94 9.15 -3.84
C HIS A 98 1.88 8.86 -4.91
N GLY A 99 2.20 8.01 -5.89
CA GLY A 99 1.26 7.57 -6.92
C GLY A 99 0.02 6.89 -6.34
N ALA A 100 0.23 5.96 -5.40
CA ALA A 100 -0.84 5.28 -4.68
C ALA A 100 -1.69 6.26 -3.86
N TYR A 101 -1.04 7.15 -3.09
CA TYR A 101 -1.73 8.17 -2.30
C TYR A 101 -2.63 9.05 -3.18
N GLN A 102 -2.09 9.60 -4.28
CA GLN A 102 -2.85 10.44 -5.19
C GLN A 102 -4.04 9.71 -5.82
N LEU A 103 -3.84 8.46 -6.26
CA LEU A 103 -4.92 7.67 -6.85
C LEU A 103 -6.05 7.43 -5.86
N PHE A 104 -5.73 6.94 -4.66
CA PHE A 104 -6.73 6.60 -3.65
C PHE A 104 -7.42 7.83 -3.07
N MET A 105 -6.73 8.97 -2.97
CA MET A 105 -7.32 10.23 -2.53
C MET A 105 -8.38 10.77 -3.50
N LYS A 106 -8.40 10.36 -4.78
CA LYS A 106 -9.48 10.74 -5.72
C LYS A 106 -10.85 10.23 -5.25
N ARG A 107 -10.89 9.01 -4.72
CA ARG A 107 -12.10 8.38 -4.16
C ARG A 107 -12.26 8.71 -2.67
N GLY A 108 -11.15 8.94 -1.98
CA GLY A 108 -11.10 9.09 -0.53
C GLY A 108 -11.19 7.74 0.18
N LYS A 109 -11.36 7.79 1.50
CA LYS A 109 -11.53 6.58 2.32
C LYS A 109 -12.83 5.88 1.97
N LEU A 110 -12.80 4.56 1.93
CA LEU A 110 -14.02 3.76 1.94
C LEU A 110 -14.80 4.04 3.22
N ASP A 111 -16.11 4.18 3.11
CA ASP A 111 -16.96 4.38 4.29
C ASP A 111 -17.03 3.07 5.08
N GLU A 112 -16.47 3.09 6.28
CA GLU A 112 -16.47 1.95 7.21
C GLU A 112 -17.88 1.57 7.67
N ASN A 113 -18.88 2.41 7.44
CA ASN A 113 -20.28 2.19 7.84
C ASN A 113 -21.16 1.64 6.71
N VAL A 114 -20.65 1.45 5.50
CA VAL A 114 -21.41 0.88 4.39
C VAL A 114 -21.18 -0.64 4.35
N PRO A 115 -22.21 -1.47 4.62
CA PRO A 115 -22.09 -2.91 4.50
C PRO A 115 -21.74 -3.28 3.06
N LEU A 116 -20.74 -4.17 2.88
CA LEU A 116 -20.41 -4.72 1.57
C LEU A 116 -21.68 -5.33 0.96
N GLN A 117 -22.21 -4.71 -0.09
CA GLN A 117 -23.38 -5.24 -0.79
C GLN A 117 -22.95 -6.53 -1.50
N ASN A 118 -23.35 -7.67 -0.94
CA ASN A 118 -23.33 -8.94 -1.65
C ASN A 118 -24.29 -8.86 -2.84
N THR A 119 -23.79 -8.46 -4.00
CA THR A 119 -24.49 -8.67 -5.26
C THR A 119 -24.50 -10.17 -5.56
N SER A 120 -25.47 -10.87 -5.00
CA SER A 120 -25.85 -12.21 -5.45
C SER A 120 -26.23 -12.11 -6.93
N VAL A 121 -25.36 -12.62 -7.80
CA VAL A 121 -25.70 -12.82 -9.22
C VAL A 121 -26.84 -13.84 -9.25
N ASN A 122 -28.05 -13.39 -9.59
CA ASN A 122 -29.20 -14.26 -9.82
C ASN A 122 -28.90 -15.16 -11.02
N LEU A 123 -28.43 -16.39 -10.76
CA LEU A 123 -28.48 -17.47 -11.73
C LEU A 123 -29.95 -17.84 -11.95
N SER A 124 -30.55 -17.19 -12.95
CA SER A 124 -31.88 -17.52 -13.43
C SER A 124 -31.82 -18.89 -14.10
N THR A 125 -32.28 -19.91 -13.39
CA THR A 125 -32.55 -21.25 -13.91
C THR A 125 -33.59 -21.16 -15.02
N HIS A 126 -33.20 -21.36 -16.27
CA HIS A 126 -34.14 -21.70 -17.34
C HIS A 126 -34.23 -23.21 -17.47
N SER A 127 -35.12 -23.80 -16.65
CA SER A 127 -35.72 -25.10 -16.95
C SER A 127 -36.88 -24.89 -17.93
N ARG A 128 -36.74 -25.40 -19.16
CA ARG A 128 -37.82 -25.85 -20.06
C ARG A 128 -37.19 -27.03 -20.83
N GLY A 129 -37.59 -28.29 -20.68
CA GLY A 129 -38.95 -28.79 -20.48
C GLY A 129 -39.65 -28.92 -21.83
N ASN A 130 -39.27 -29.93 -22.63
CA ASN A 130 -40.15 -31.01 -23.08
C ASN A 130 -39.33 -32.10 -23.78
#